data_AF-A0A7W1HK09-F1
#
_entry.id   AF-A0A7W1HK09-F1
#
_cell.length_a   1.000
_cell.length_b   1.000
_cell.length_c   1.000
_cell.angle_alpha   90.00
_cell.angle_beta   90.00
_cell.angle_gamma   90.00
#
_symmetry.space_group_name_H-M   'P 1'
#
loop_
_entity.id
_entity.type
_entity.pdbx_description
1 polymer ?
#
loop_
_entity_poly.entity_id
_entity_poly.type
_entity_poly.pdbx_seq_one_letter_code
_entity_poly.pdbx_strand_id
1 'polypeptide(L)'
;MKTHLLLTAMLCALVIAHGAEPLEHPTGRFSFEQGIVLDYEIAPFNKNIFRQKVGRIGPVYGVDGGGAPSTELRKLVVTRENKKTPLEVSCMYEPAPGGMLKSQFRVRLLNARSMSLTGTFSDAAGSYVAQWLIVDGIGVRTILSDNPDTVSRLLNP
;
A
#
# COMPACT_ATOMS: atom_id res chain seq x y z
N MET A 1 -58.68 -0.07 42.62
CA MET A 1 -59.32 0.91 41.70
C MET A 1 -58.24 1.42 40.75
N LYS A 2 -58.29 1.00 39.48
CA LYS A 2 -58.58 1.85 38.30
C LYS A 2 -57.51 2.94 38.07
N THR A 3 -56.49 2.75 37.23
CA THR A 3 -56.40 2.76 35.74
C THR A 3 -56.08 4.13 35.14
N HIS A 4 -55.19 4.10 34.13
CA HIS A 4 -54.95 5.06 33.03
C HIS A 4 -54.02 6.25 33.34
N LEU A 5 -53.15 6.77 32.46
CA LEU A 5 -52.85 6.69 31.01
C LEU A 5 -51.49 7.45 30.83
N LEU A 6 -50.48 7.12 30.00
CA LEU A 6 -50.26 7.42 28.57
C LEU A 6 -48.71 7.34 28.40
N LEU A 7 -48.14 6.45 27.59
CA LEU A 7 -47.86 6.56 26.15
C LEU A 7 -47.06 7.81 25.72
N THR A 8 -45.78 7.65 25.38
CA THR A 8 -45.15 8.42 24.29
C THR A 8 -44.09 7.57 23.60
N ALA A 9 -44.30 7.37 22.30
CA ALA A 9 -43.49 6.57 21.40
C ALA A 9 -42.15 7.26 21.09
N MET A 10 -41.06 6.49 21.05
CA MET A 10 -39.81 6.94 20.45
C MET A 10 -39.63 6.22 19.11
N LEU A 11 -40.14 6.88 18.08
CA LEU A 11 -39.98 6.50 16.67
C LEU A 11 -38.60 7.03 16.23
N CYS A 12 -37.56 6.18 16.27
CA CYS A 12 -36.30 6.51 15.62
C CYS A 12 -36.42 6.23 14.12
N ALA A 13 -36.63 7.30 13.35
CA ALA A 13 -36.55 7.29 11.90
C ALA A 13 -35.11 6.94 11.47
N LEU A 14 -34.92 5.77 10.85
CA LEU A 14 -33.69 5.43 10.16
C LEU A 14 -33.77 5.98 8.74
N VAL A 15 -33.14 7.14 8.52
CA VAL A 15 -32.90 7.69 7.19
C VAL A 15 -31.74 6.91 6.57
N ILE A 16 -32.02 6.05 5.59
CA ILE A 16 -30.97 5.44 4.76
C ILE A 16 -30.60 6.45 3.68
N ALA A 17 -29.65 7.32 4.01
CA ALA A 17 -28.94 8.10 2.99
C ALA A 17 -27.99 7.15 2.26
N HIS A 18 -28.31 6.80 1.00
CA HIS A 18 -27.37 6.18 0.07
C HIS A 18 -26.33 7.23 -0.34
N GLY A 19 -25.42 7.56 0.56
CA GLY A 19 -24.15 8.19 0.21
C GLY A 19 -23.21 7.09 -0.27
N ALA A 20 -22.63 7.25 -1.45
CA ALA A 20 -21.49 6.44 -1.84
C ALA A 20 -20.41 6.61 -0.77
N GLU A 21 -20.16 5.56 0.02
CA GLU A 21 -19.05 5.51 0.96
C GLU A 21 -17.77 5.89 0.19
N PRO A 22 -16.96 6.84 0.67
CA PRO A 22 -15.69 7.15 0.04
C PRO A 22 -14.88 5.86 -0.03
N LEU A 23 -14.44 5.47 -1.23
CA LEU A 23 -13.64 4.26 -1.49
C LEU A 23 -12.62 4.07 -0.36
N GLU A 24 -12.90 3.12 0.53
CA GLU A 24 -12.02 2.81 1.65
C GLU A 24 -10.63 2.55 1.09
N HIS A 25 -9.66 3.30 1.59
CA HIS A 25 -8.28 3.22 1.15
C HIS A 25 -7.75 1.80 1.39
N PRO A 26 -7.33 1.06 0.34
CA PRO A 26 -6.95 -0.34 0.51
C PRO A 26 -5.80 -0.45 1.50
N THR A 27 -6.09 -1.03 2.67
CA THR A 27 -5.09 -1.45 3.64
C THR A 27 -5.10 -2.96 3.71
N GLY A 28 -3.96 -3.54 4.04
CA GLY A 28 -3.91 -4.99 4.17
C GLY A 28 -2.68 -5.48 4.89
N ARG A 29 -2.74 -6.77 5.20
CA ARG A 29 -1.72 -7.50 5.95
C ARG A 29 -1.46 -8.84 5.29
N PHE A 30 -0.20 -9.14 5.07
CA PHE A 30 0.26 -10.45 4.61
C PHE A 30 1.19 -11.07 5.62
N SER A 31 0.93 -12.33 5.98
CA SER A 31 1.84 -13.14 6.78
C SER A 31 2.65 -14.05 5.88
N PHE A 32 3.96 -14.03 6.03
CA PHE A 32 4.92 -14.92 5.40
C PHE A 32 5.44 -15.94 6.43
N GLU A 33 6.30 -16.84 5.99
CA GLU A 33 6.95 -17.79 6.88
C GLU A 33 7.83 -17.09 7.94
N GLN A 34 8.26 -17.87 8.94
CA GLN A 34 9.15 -17.43 10.04
C GLN A 34 8.65 -16.15 10.77
N GLY A 35 7.33 -15.96 10.82
CA GLY A 35 6.69 -14.88 11.58
C GLY A 35 6.85 -13.48 10.95
N ILE A 36 7.19 -13.40 9.66
CA ILE A 36 7.32 -12.13 8.95
C ILE A 36 5.93 -11.64 8.54
N VAL A 37 5.61 -10.39 8.88
CA VAL A 37 4.34 -9.75 8.55
C VAL A 37 4.61 -8.50 7.73
N LEU A 38 3.84 -8.28 6.66
CA LEU A 38 3.88 -7.10 5.83
C LEU A 38 2.54 -6.38 5.93
N ASP A 39 2.55 -5.15 6.45
CA ASP A 39 1.41 -4.25 6.44
C ASP A 39 1.57 -3.23 5.32
N TYR A 40 0.47 -2.89 4.63
CA TYR A 40 0.48 -1.88 3.58
C TYR A 40 -0.73 -0.95 3.63
N GLU A 41 -0.59 0.18 2.95
CA GLU A 41 -1.63 1.19 2.81
C GLU A 41 -1.50 1.90 1.47
N ILE A 42 -2.56 1.84 0.66
CA ILE A 42 -2.72 2.63 -0.56
C ILE A 42 -3.61 3.82 -0.21
N ALA A 43 -3.24 5.03 -0.63
CA ALA A 43 -4.03 6.24 -0.40
C ALA A 43 -4.29 7.01 -1.70
N PRO A 44 -5.28 7.91 -1.74
CA PRO A 44 -5.47 8.81 -2.86
C PRO A 44 -4.23 9.68 -3.02
N PHE A 45 -3.81 9.86 -4.27
CA PHE A 45 -2.65 10.67 -4.57
C PHE A 45 -2.91 12.15 -4.28
N ASN A 46 -2.03 12.79 -3.52
CA ASN A 46 -2.14 14.21 -3.22
C ASN A 46 -1.60 15.06 -4.38
N LYS A 47 -2.51 15.46 -5.29
CA LYS A 47 -2.21 16.28 -6.47
C LYS A 47 -1.54 17.63 -6.16
N ASN A 48 -1.71 18.16 -4.94
CA ASN A 48 -1.05 19.42 -4.53
C ASN A 48 0.46 19.25 -4.36
N ILE A 49 0.92 18.04 -4.01
CA ILE A 49 2.36 17.71 -3.91
C ILE A 49 2.98 17.58 -5.31
N PHE A 50 2.21 17.05 -6.27
CA PHE A 50 2.67 16.85 -7.65
C PHE A 50 3.01 18.19 -8.34
N ARG A 51 2.11 19.17 -8.25
CA ARG A 51 2.29 20.48 -8.88
C ARG A 51 3.44 21.30 -8.30
N GLN A 52 3.76 21.11 -7.02
CA GLN A 52 4.88 21.82 -6.38
C GLN A 52 6.26 21.23 -6.69
N LYS A 53 6.33 20.04 -7.31
CA LYS A 53 7.59 19.34 -7.54
C LYS A 53 7.82 18.89 -8.99
N VAL A 54 7.09 19.42 -9.97
CA VAL A 54 7.43 19.17 -11.39
C VAL A 54 8.84 19.70 -11.64
N GLY A 55 9.82 18.79 -11.78
CA GLY A 55 11.27 19.08 -11.85
C GLY A 55 12.12 18.67 -10.62
N ARG A 56 11.51 18.20 -9.52
CA ARG A 56 12.19 17.76 -8.28
C ARG A 56 11.69 16.41 -7.70
N ILE A 57 10.63 15.84 -8.26
CA ILE A 57 10.26 14.44 -7.96
C ILE A 57 11.29 13.58 -8.70
N GLY A 58 11.91 12.62 -8.00
CA GLY A 58 12.82 11.66 -8.63
C GLY A 58 12.10 10.83 -9.69
N PRO A 59 12.69 9.70 -10.14
CA PRO A 59 12.03 8.85 -11.12
C PRO A 59 10.63 8.45 -10.64
N VAL A 60 9.63 8.70 -11.48
CA VAL A 60 8.20 8.49 -11.20
C VAL A 60 7.81 7.13 -11.77
N TYR A 61 7.22 6.25 -10.96
CA TYR A 61 6.79 4.90 -11.37
C TYR A 61 5.31 4.69 -11.12
N GLY A 62 4.64 3.98 -12.03
CA GLY A 62 3.19 3.75 -11.99
C GLY A 62 2.38 5.00 -12.33
N VAL A 63 2.86 5.77 -13.31
CA VAL A 63 2.14 6.91 -13.86
C VAL A 63 2.28 6.87 -15.38
N ASP A 64 1.18 6.55 -16.06
CA ASP A 64 1.14 6.56 -17.52
C ASP A 64 0.31 7.72 -18.09
N GLY A 65 0.64 8.13 -19.32
CA GLY A 65 -0.17 9.07 -20.10
C GLY A 65 -0.12 10.55 -19.68
N GLY A 66 0.86 10.95 -18.85
CA GLY A 66 1.08 12.36 -18.49
C GLY A 66 0.04 12.97 -17.54
N GLY A 67 -0.90 12.17 -17.04
CA GLY A 67 -1.84 12.55 -15.99
C GLY A 67 -1.21 12.52 -14.60
N ALA A 68 -1.89 13.11 -13.61
CA ALA A 68 -1.54 12.89 -12.21
C ALA A 68 -2.07 11.51 -11.77
N PRO A 69 -1.30 10.71 -11.02
CA PRO A 69 -1.77 9.43 -10.54
C PRO A 69 -3.02 9.58 -9.67
N SER A 70 -3.78 8.50 -9.58
CA SER A 70 -4.99 8.43 -8.75
C SER A 70 -4.68 7.99 -7.32
N THR A 71 -3.69 7.11 -7.16
CA THR A 71 -3.30 6.55 -5.85
C THR A 71 -1.78 6.46 -5.68
N GLU A 72 -1.34 6.32 -4.44
CA GLU A 72 0.05 6.08 -4.07
C GLU A 72 0.17 4.99 -3.02
N LEU A 73 1.30 4.28 -3.02
CA LEU A 73 1.68 3.44 -1.89
C LEU A 73 2.12 4.35 -0.73
N ARG A 74 1.19 4.63 0.19
CA ARG A 74 1.43 5.53 1.33
C ARG A 74 2.31 4.89 2.40
N LYS A 75 2.18 3.58 2.58
CA LYS A 75 2.86 2.85 3.65
C LYS A 75 3.17 1.43 3.25
N LEU A 76 4.35 0.99 3.66
CA LEU A 76 4.76 -0.40 3.67
C LEU A 76 5.60 -0.62 4.93
N VAL A 77 5.19 -1.56 5.79
CA VAL A 77 5.87 -1.87 7.05
C VAL A 77 6.09 -3.36 7.14
N VAL A 78 7.35 -3.77 7.35
CA VAL A 78 7.68 -5.15 7.66
C VAL A 78 7.83 -5.30 9.16
N THR A 79 7.17 -6.31 9.73
CA THR A 79 7.36 -6.74 11.11
C THR A 79 8.06 -8.09 11.11
N ARG A 80 9.16 -8.21 11.86
CA ARG A 80 9.86 -9.47 12.13
C ARG A 80 10.38 -9.43 13.57
N GLU A 81 10.17 -10.50 14.33
CA GLU A 81 10.66 -10.61 15.72
C GLU A 81 10.23 -9.39 16.58
N ASN A 82 8.97 -8.98 16.45
CA ASN A 82 8.38 -7.78 17.08
C ASN A 82 9.00 -6.43 16.68
N LYS A 83 9.96 -6.40 15.74
CA LYS A 83 10.53 -5.18 15.20
C LYS A 83 9.78 -4.72 13.95
N LYS A 84 9.14 -3.55 14.05
CA LYS A 84 8.49 -2.88 12.92
C LYS A 84 9.48 -2.01 12.17
N THR A 85 9.58 -2.23 10.87
CA THR A 85 10.50 -1.54 9.96
C THR A 85 9.68 -0.85 8.87
N PRO A 86 9.45 0.47 8.94
CA PRO A 86 8.85 1.21 7.83
C PRO A 86 9.81 1.19 6.64
N LEU A 87 9.26 1.00 5.45
CA LEU A 87 10.01 0.96 4.19
C LEU A 87 9.79 2.26 3.41
N GLU A 88 10.82 2.66 2.67
CA GLU A 88 10.78 3.85 1.82
C GLU A 88 9.95 3.55 0.56
N VAL A 89 8.88 4.32 0.37
CA VAL A 89 7.86 4.09 -0.68
C VAL A 89 7.59 5.33 -1.53
N SER A 90 8.41 6.38 -1.43
CA SER A 90 8.24 7.56 -2.29
C SER A 90 8.35 7.18 -3.77
N CYS A 91 7.65 7.94 -4.61
CA CYS A 91 7.63 7.75 -6.06
C CYS A 91 7.03 6.41 -6.53
N MET A 92 6.21 5.76 -5.69
CA MET A 92 5.48 4.53 -6.02
C MET A 92 3.99 4.82 -6.14
N TYR A 93 3.54 5.00 -7.38
CA TYR A 93 2.17 5.37 -7.70
C TYR A 93 1.41 4.19 -8.28
N GLU A 94 0.08 4.28 -8.19
CA GLU A 94 -0.88 3.29 -8.70
C GLU A 94 -0.44 1.82 -8.47
N PRO A 95 -0.06 1.45 -7.23
CA PRO A 95 0.68 0.21 -6.99
C PRO A 95 -0.14 -1.07 -7.31
N ALA A 96 -1.46 -0.99 -7.17
CA ALA A 96 -2.41 -2.04 -7.56
C ALA A 96 -3.86 -1.48 -7.48
N PRO A 97 -4.52 -1.17 -8.61
CA PRO A 97 -5.93 -0.78 -8.63
C PRO A 97 -6.79 -1.89 -8.02
N GLY A 98 -7.43 -1.63 -6.88
CA GLY A 98 -8.23 -2.61 -6.14
C GLY A 98 -7.54 -3.32 -4.97
N GLY A 99 -6.27 -2.98 -4.68
CA GLY A 99 -5.52 -3.52 -3.55
C GLY A 99 -4.42 -4.49 -3.97
N MET A 100 -3.50 -4.77 -3.05
CA MET A 100 -2.36 -5.62 -3.33
C MET A 100 -2.67 -7.10 -3.06
N LEU A 101 -1.91 -7.98 -3.71
CA LEU A 101 -1.96 -9.42 -3.53
C LEU A 101 -0.66 -9.89 -2.86
N LYS A 102 -0.76 -10.91 -2.00
CA LYS A 102 0.42 -11.50 -1.36
C LYS A 102 1.46 -12.00 -2.39
N SER A 103 1.00 -12.51 -3.54
CA SER A 103 1.85 -13.01 -4.63
C SER A 103 2.72 -11.95 -5.29
N GLN A 104 2.40 -10.66 -5.13
CA GLN A 104 3.23 -9.55 -5.60
C GLN A 104 4.52 -9.40 -4.78
N PHE A 105 4.61 -10.06 -3.62
CA PHE A 105 5.71 -9.92 -2.69
C PHE A 105 6.48 -11.21 -2.52
N ARG A 106 7.81 -11.10 -2.53
CA ARG A 106 8.73 -12.17 -2.21
C ARG A 106 9.65 -11.75 -1.07
N VAL A 107 9.72 -12.58 -0.05
CA VAL A 107 10.63 -12.41 1.08
C VAL A 107 11.72 -13.47 0.99
N ARG A 108 12.98 -13.06 1.14
CA ARG A 108 14.13 -13.97 1.22
C ARG A 108 14.96 -13.63 2.44
N LEU A 109 15.10 -14.58 3.35
CA LEU A 109 16.05 -14.49 4.45
C LEU A 109 17.46 -14.65 3.92
N LEU A 110 18.35 -13.71 4.26
CA LEU A 110 19.77 -13.77 3.89
C LEU A 110 20.60 -14.32 5.05
N ASN A 111 20.23 -13.96 6.28
CA ASN A 111 20.73 -14.57 7.51
C ASN A 111 19.78 -14.20 8.69
N ALA A 112 20.19 -14.52 9.92
CA ALA A 112 19.41 -14.27 11.12
C ALA A 112 19.02 -12.78 11.31
N ARG A 113 19.79 -11.83 10.78
CA ARG A 113 19.58 -10.39 10.98
C ARG A 113 19.18 -9.64 9.73
N SER A 114 19.19 -10.28 8.57
CA SER A 114 18.95 -9.61 7.30
C SER A 114 18.06 -10.41 6.36
N MET A 115 17.27 -9.67 5.59
CA MET A 115 16.36 -10.20 4.59
C MET A 115 16.19 -9.21 3.44
N SER A 116 15.83 -9.71 2.27
CA SER A 116 15.36 -8.89 1.17
C SER A 116 13.85 -9.06 1.00
N LEU A 117 13.13 -7.96 0.81
CA LEU A 117 11.75 -7.93 0.33
C LEU A 117 11.77 -7.42 -1.11
N THR A 118 11.13 -8.14 -2.03
CA THR A 118 10.90 -7.68 -3.40
C THR A 118 9.39 -7.57 -3.62
N GLY A 119 8.94 -6.45 -4.18
CA GLY A 119 7.54 -6.20 -4.53
C GLY A 119 7.40 -5.90 -6.03
N THR A 120 6.30 -6.36 -6.62
CA THR A 120 5.92 -6.10 -8.02
C THR A 120 4.61 -5.32 -8.01
N PHE A 121 4.56 -4.23 -8.74
CA PHE A 121 3.47 -3.27 -8.72
C PHE A 121 3.03 -2.98 -10.15
N SER A 122 1.75 -2.74 -10.36
CA SER A 122 1.20 -2.47 -11.69
C SER A 122 -0.10 -1.69 -11.60
N ASP A 123 -0.28 -0.78 -12.55
CA ASP A 123 -1.45 0.07 -12.75
C ASP A 123 -2.26 -0.29 -14.02
N ALA A 124 -2.03 -1.49 -14.56
CA ALA A 124 -2.56 -1.97 -15.84
C ALA A 124 -2.02 -1.29 -17.11
N ALA A 125 -1.24 -0.21 -16.99
CA ALA A 125 -0.58 0.45 -18.11
C ALA A 125 0.95 0.20 -18.13
N GLY A 126 1.53 -0.10 -16.96
CA GLY A 126 2.90 -0.56 -16.80
C GLY A 126 3.10 -1.44 -15.56
N SER A 127 4.29 -2.02 -15.42
CA SER A 127 4.71 -2.74 -14.21
C SER A 127 6.06 -2.20 -13.75
N TYR A 128 6.23 -2.06 -12.44
CA TYR A 128 7.49 -1.72 -11.83
C TYR A 128 7.76 -2.61 -10.63
N VAL A 129 9.03 -2.69 -10.25
CA VAL A 129 9.51 -3.48 -9.13
C VAL A 129 10.22 -2.59 -8.14
N ALA A 130 10.13 -2.95 -6.88
CA ALA A 130 10.98 -2.38 -5.84
C ALA A 130 11.58 -3.50 -4.99
N GLN A 131 12.82 -3.28 -4.54
CA GLN A 131 13.50 -4.17 -3.61
C GLN A 131 13.99 -3.38 -2.41
N TRP A 132 13.84 -3.97 -1.24
CA TRP A 132 14.37 -3.46 0.01
C TRP A 132 15.29 -4.50 0.64
N LEU A 133 16.44 -4.02 1.12
CA LEU A 133 17.28 -4.76 2.04
C LEU A 133 16.93 -4.30 3.46
N ILE A 134 16.57 -5.26 4.31
CA ILE A 134 16.31 -5.01 5.73
C ILE A 134 17.43 -5.66 6.54
N VAL A 135 18.18 -4.87 7.32
CA VAL A 135 19.26 -5.33 8.19
C VAL A 135 19.01 -4.78 9.59
N ASP A 136 18.94 -5.66 10.59
CA ASP A 136 18.69 -5.29 11.98
C ASP A 136 17.49 -4.34 12.10
N GLY A 137 16.42 -4.60 11.35
CA GLY A 137 15.19 -3.81 11.29
C GLY A 137 15.35 -2.36 10.83
N ILE A 138 16.39 -2.07 10.04
CA ILE A 138 16.53 -0.86 9.23
C ILE A 138 16.31 -1.28 7.77
N GLY A 139 15.38 -0.63 7.08
CA GLY A 139 15.07 -0.90 5.67
C GLY A 139 15.67 0.15 4.74
N VAL A 140 16.38 -0.30 3.72
CA VAL A 140 16.88 0.56 2.63
C VAL A 140 16.33 0.04 1.32
N ARG A 141 15.69 0.92 0.53
CA ARG A 141 15.27 0.58 -0.83
C ARG A 141 16.51 0.52 -1.73
N THR A 142 16.81 -0.65 -2.25
CA THR A 142 17.97 -0.89 -3.12
C THR A 142 17.63 -0.80 -4.60
N ILE A 143 16.37 -1.05 -4.97
CA ILE A 143 15.89 -0.99 -6.34
C ILE A 143 14.51 -0.34 -6.37
N LEU A 144 14.29 0.52 -7.36
CA LEU A 144 12.99 0.95 -7.87
C LEU A 144 13.15 1.10 -9.39
N SER A 145 12.40 0.32 -10.18
CA SER A 145 12.63 0.24 -11.63
C SER A 145 11.42 -0.33 -12.37
N ASP A 146 11.18 0.15 -13.59
CA ASP A 146 10.29 -0.38 -14.62
C ASP A 146 11.06 -0.98 -15.80
N ASN A 147 12.39 -0.83 -15.84
CA ASN A 147 13.24 -1.45 -16.86
C ASN A 147 12.98 -2.97 -16.97
N PRO A 148 12.63 -3.49 -18.16
CA PRO A 148 12.25 -4.90 -18.35
C PRO A 148 13.30 -5.92 -17.91
N ASP A 149 14.60 -5.63 -18.10
CA ASP A 149 15.67 -6.55 -17.71
C ASP A 149 15.81 -6.65 -16.19
N THR A 150 15.71 -5.50 -15.50
CA THR A 150 15.71 -5.44 -14.03
C THR A 150 14.49 -6.17 -13.46
N VAL A 151 13.31 -5.93 -14.04
CA VAL A 151 12.07 -6.61 -13.65
C VAL A 151 12.24 -8.12 -13.83
N SER A 152 12.63 -8.58 -15.03
CA SER A 152 12.79 -10.01 -15.33
C SER A 152 13.75 -10.71 -14.37
N ARG A 153 14.90 -10.09 -14.09
CA ARG A 153 15.92 -10.62 -13.16
C ARG A 153 15.41 -10.76 -11.73
N LEU A 154 14.60 -9.81 -11.26
CA LEU A 154 14.08 -9.85 -9.89
C LEU A 154 12.90 -10.81 -9.72
N LEU A 155 12.11 -11.04 -10.78
CA LEU A 155 10.99 -11.97 -10.75
C LEU A 155 11.43 -13.42 -10.99
N ASN A 156 12.52 -13.62 -11.75
CA ASN A 156 13.10 -14.93 -12.07
C ASN A 156 14.57 -15.04 -11.59
N PRO A 157 14.83 -14.91 -10.28
CA PRO A 157 16.19 -14.93 -9.71
C PRO A 157 16.80 -16.33 -9.63
#